data_AF-A0A8X7CI89-F1
#
_entry.id   AF-A0A8X7CI89-F1
#
_cell.length_a   1.000
_cell.length_b   1.000
_cell.length_c   1.000
_cell.angle_alpha   90.00
_cell.angle_beta   90.00
_cell.angle_gamma   90.00
#
_symmetry.space_group_name_H-M   'P 1'
#
loop_
_entity.id
_entity.type
_entity.pdbx_description
1 polymer ?
#
loop_
_entity_poly.entity_id
_entity_poly.type
_entity_poly.pdbx_seq_one_letter_code
_entity_poly.pdbx_strand_id
1 'polypeptide(L)'
;MKPLLAHIITKRQGALQADPEPFDVQCDEKHSCSLGYTCCESSDGTYGCCEYLNAQCCKDGLHCCPRHSTCSGHECIVHLPNTPIRYGVPTRPLENSWKEIASFQFK
;
A
#
# COMPACT_ATOMS: atom_id res chain seq x y z
N MET A 1 42.20 0.40 44.52
CA MET A 1 41.43 1.66 44.60
C MET A 1 40.83 1.88 43.19
N LYS A 2 39.50 1.84 43.06
CA LYS A 2 38.72 2.00 41.79
C LYS A 2 38.50 3.52 41.53
N PRO A 3 38.10 4.01 40.32
CA PRO A 3 37.25 3.29 39.37
C PRO A 3 37.42 3.49 37.84
N LEU A 4 37.03 2.43 37.13
CA LEU A 4 36.18 2.34 35.93
C LEU A 4 36.25 3.47 34.89
N LEU A 5 37.01 3.24 33.82
CA LEU A 5 36.75 3.85 32.51
C LEU A 5 37.16 2.90 31.37
N ALA A 6 36.50 1.74 31.26
CA ALA A 6 36.66 0.86 30.10
C ALA A 6 35.51 -0.14 29.98
N HIS A 7 34.40 0.28 29.39
CA HIS A 7 33.55 -0.60 28.59
C HIS A 7 33.20 0.14 27.30
N ILE A 8 34.18 0.16 26.40
CA ILE A 8 33.91 0.35 24.98
C ILE A 8 33.49 -1.03 24.44
N ILE A 9 32.56 -1.02 23.48
CA ILE A 9 32.06 -2.12 22.66
C ILE A 9 30.76 -2.80 23.17
N THR A 10 29.61 -2.22 22.82
CA THR A 10 28.47 -2.99 22.30
C THR A 10 27.63 -2.13 21.35
N LYS A 11 27.70 -2.52 20.07
CA LYS A 11 26.84 -2.28 18.90
C LYS A 11 26.13 -0.92 18.72
N ARG A 12 26.59 -0.16 17.70
CA ARG A 12 25.72 0.69 16.88
C ARG A 12 24.78 -0.20 16.05
N GLN A 13 23.59 -0.45 16.56
CA GLN A 13 22.38 -0.84 15.82
C GLN A 13 21.24 -0.02 16.46
N GLY A 14 20.32 0.62 15.76
CA GLY A 14 20.01 0.63 14.36
C GLY A 14 19.14 1.86 14.07
N ALA A 15 18.53 1.87 12.89
CA ALA A 15 17.66 2.91 12.37
C ALA A 15 16.68 3.49 13.41
N LEU A 16 16.34 4.78 13.20
CA LEU A 16 15.15 5.45 13.74
C LEU A 16 14.05 4.41 13.95
N GLN A 17 13.75 4.07 15.21
CA GLN A 17 12.59 3.26 15.52
C GLN A 17 11.39 4.12 15.16
N ALA A 18 10.78 3.85 14.00
CA ALA A 18 9.41 4.24 13.78
C ALA A 18 8.62 3.62 14.92
N ASP A 19 7.96 4.46 15.71
CA ASP A 19 6.90 4.00 16.61
C ASP A 19 6.01 3.02 15.82
N PRO A 20 5.57 1.89 16.41
CA PRO A 20 4.57 1.05 15.77
C PRO A 20 3.27 1.86 15.68
N GLU A 21 3.14 2.62 14.60
CA GLU A 21 1.88 3.18 14.13
C GLU A 21 0.88 2.02 14.04
N PRO A 22 -0.38 2.27 14.43
CA PRO A 22 -1.29 1.21 14.81
C PRO A 22 -1.54 0.24 13.64
N PHE A 23 -1.27 -1.05 13.89
CA PHE A 23 -1.71 -2.27 13.17
C PHE A 23 -1.67 -2.27 11.63
N ASP A 24 -0.51 -2.21 11.01
CA ASP A 24 -0.40 -2.46 9.58
C ASP A 24 -1.11 -3.77 9.14
N VAL A 25 -1.86 -3.68 8.04
CA VAL A 25 -2.47 -4.82 7.34
C VAL A 25 -1.37 -5.53 6.57
N GLN A 26 -1.01 -6.73 7.02
CA GLN A 26 -0.04 -7.59 6.33
C GLN A 26 -0.63 -8.09 5.00
N CYS A 27 -0.03 -7.70 3.88
CA CYS A 27 -0.40 -8.19 2.54
C CYS A 27 0.32 -9.51 2.23
N ASP A 28 1.61 -9.58 2.56
CA ASP A 28 2.51 -10.73 2.37
C ASP A 28 3.68 -10.67 3.37
N GLU A 29 4.61 -11.63 3.36
CA GLU A 29 5.80 -11.70 4.22
C GLU A 29 6.65 -10.42 4.19
N LYS A 30 6.64 -9.69 3.07
CA LYS A 30 7.48 -8.49 2.84
C LYS A 30 6.69 -7.19 2.67
N HIS A 31 5.37 -7.26 2.60
CA HIS A 31 4.51 -6.17 2.17
C HIS A 31 3.40 -5.93 3.19
N SER A 32 3.25 -4.68 3.62
CA SER A 32 2.19 -4.27 4.54
C SER A 32 1.65 -2.89 4.16
N CYS A 33 0.35 -2.68 4.39
CA CYS A 33 -0.32 -1.41 4.23
C CYS A 33 -0.75 -0.86 5.59
N SER A 34 -0.85 0.46 5.75
CA SER A 34 -1.35 1.06 6.99
C SER A 34 -2.78 0.64 7.31
N LEU A 35 -3.19 0.69 8.59
CA LEU A 35 -4.61 0.57 8.95
C LEU A 35 -5.47 1.51 8.10
N GLY A 36 -6.61 1.00 7.63
CA GLY A 36 -7.47 1.77 6.72
C GLY A 36 -7.32 1.36 5.26
N TYR A 37 -6.21 0.72 4.91
CA TYR A 37 -5.91 0.38 3.52
C TYR A 37 -6.23 -1.09 3.22
N THR A 38 -6.50 -1.36 1.95
CA THR A 38 -6.72 -2.72 1.44
C THR A 38 -5.55 -3.12 0.55
N CYS A 39 -4.97 -4.30 0.78
CA CYS A 39 -3.94 -4.87 -0.08
C CYS A 39 -4.54 -5.36 -1.40
N CYS A 40 -3.96 -4.93 -2.52
CA CYS A 40 -4.31 -5.41 -3.86
C CYS A 40 -3.09 -6.05 -4.52
N GLU A 41 -3.25 -7.29 -4.94
CA GLU A 41 -2.25 -8.02 -5.71
C GLU A 41 -2.45 -7.74 -7.20
N SER A 42 -1.37 -7.31 -7.86
CA SER A 42 -1.27 -7.16 -9.31
C SER A 42 -1.04 -8.51 -9.97
N SER A 43 -1.41 -8.62 -11.25
CA SER A 43 -1.16 -9.80 -12.08
C SER A 43 0.33 -10.18 -12.16
N ASP A 44 1.22 -9.23 -11.90
CA ASP A 44 2.68 -9.42 -11.92
C ASP A 44 3.25 -9.89 -10.56
N GLY A 45 2.39 -10.19 -9.58
CA GLY A 45 2.77 -10.62 -8.22
C GLY A 45 3.30 -9.48 -7.35
N THR A 46 3.04 -8.23 -7.73
CA THR A 46 3.33 -7.04 -6.92
C THR A 46 2.12 -6.63 -6.09
N TYR A 47 2.33 -5.86 -5.03
CA TYR A 47 1.26 -5.40 -4.14
C TYR A 47 1.14 -3.87 -4.13
N GLY A 48 -0.10 -3.39 -4.13
CA GLY A 48 -0.46 -1.99 -3.95
C GLY A 48 -1.44 -1.81 -2.78
N CYS A 49 -1.38 -0.66 -2.12
CA CYS A 49 -2.30 -0.29 -1.06
C CYS A 49 -3.42 0.61 -1.60
N CYS A 50 -4.66 0.18 -1.44
CA CYS A 50 -5.83 0.99 -1.72
C CYS A 50 -6.21 1.85 -0.52
N GLU A 51 -6.49 3.13 -0.73
CA GLU A 51 -6.91 4.09 0.31
C GLU A 51 -8.31 3.83 0.90
N TYR A 52 -9.08 2.91 0.31
CA TYR A 52 -10.39 2.53 0.83
C TYR A 52 -10.32 1.27 1.70
N LEU A 53 -11.02 1.36 2.82
CA LEU A 53 -11.36 0.21 3.66
C LEU A 53 -12.25 -0.76 2.90
N ASN A 54 -11.90 -2.05 2.93
CA ASN A 54 -12.67 -3.11 2.27
C ASN A 54 -12.90 -2.84 0.77
N ALA A 55 -11.89 -2.28 0.10
CA ALA A 55 -11.91 -2.06 -1.34
C ALA A 55 -12.00 -3.40 -2.08
N GLN A 56 -12.60 -3.40 -3.28
CA GLN A 56 -12.32 -4.47 -4.23
C GLN A 56 -11.14 -4.08 -5.12
N CYS A 57 -10.25 -5.03 -5.35
CA CYS A 57 -9.19 -4.86 -6.33
C CYS A 57 -9.76 -5.09 -7.73
N CYS A 58 -9.34 -4.24 -8.66
CA CYS A 58 -9.59 -4.45 -10.07
C CYS A 58 -8.71 -5.58 -10.61
N LYS A 59 -9.04 -6.13 -11.77
CA LYS A 59 -8.31 -7.27 -12.35
C LYS A 59 -6.85 -6.92 -12.70
N ASP A 60 -6.56 -5.63 -12.86
CA ASP A 60 -5.20 -5.14 -13.07
C ASP A 60 -4.36 -5.14 -11.79
N GLY A 61 -4.99 -5.16 -10.60
CA GLY A 61 -4.37 -4.99 -9.28
C GLY A 61 -3.56 -3.70 -9.08
N LEU A 62 -3.59 -2.80 -10.07
CA LEU A 62 -3.05 -1.45 -9.99
C LEU A 62 -4.12 -0.44 -9.61
N HIS A 63 -5.40 -0.75 -9.87
CA HIS A 63 -6.53 0.06 -9.48
C HIS A 63 -7.40 -0.66 -8.44
N CYS A 64 -8.08 0.14 -7.64
CA CYS A 64 -9.00 -0.37 -6.64
C CYS A 64 -10.28 0.46 -6.61
N CYS A 65 -11.36 -0.14 -6.13
CA CYS A 65 -12.65 0.53 -6.05
C CYS A 65 -13.28 0.33 -4.68
N PRO A 66 -14.04 1.31 -4.16
CA PRO A 66 -14.68 1.16 -2.87
C PRO A 66 -15.76 0.08 -2.91
N ARG A 67 -16.12 -0.41 -1.73
CA ARG A 67 -17.14 -1.45 -1.57
C ARG A 67 -18.47 -1.01 -2.20
N HIS A 68 -19.15 -1.93 -2.88
CA HIS A 68 -20.41 -1.71 -3.62
C HIS A 68 -20.30 -0.90 -4.92
N SER A 69 -19.10 -0.81 -5.49
CA SER A 69 -18.90 -0.37 -6.87
C SER A 69 -18.55 -1.55 -7.76
N THR A 70 -18.67 -1.39 -9.08
CA THR A 70 -18.25 -2.37 -10.07
C THR A 70 -16.96 -1.89 -10.71
N CYS A 71 -15.91 -2.72 -10.69
CA CYS A 71 -14.72 -2.43 -11.47
C CYS A 71 -14.90 -2.87 -12.94
N SER A 72 -14.70 -1.93 -13.86
CA SER A 72 -14.67 -2.14 -15.31
C SER A 72 -13.29 -1.81 -15.84
N GLY A 73 -12.40 -2.80 -15.83
CA GLY A 73 -10.98 -2.62 -16.17
C GLY A 73 -10.26 -1.87 -15.04
N HIS A 74 -10.22 -0.55 -15.16
CA HIS A 74 -9.50 0.40 -14.29
C HIS A 74 -10.42 1.56 -13.84
N GLU A 75 -11.68 1.55 -14.27
CA GLU A 75 -12.72 2.46 -13.82
C GLU A 75 -13.63 1.79 -12.78
N CYS A 76 -13.89 2.52 -11.70
CA CYS A 76 -14.89 2.22 -10.69
C CYS A 76 -16.23 2.81 -11.10
N ILE A 77 -17.26 1.98 -11.20
CA ILE A 77 -18.62 2.36 -11.52
C ILE A 77 -19.45 2.25 -10.25
N VAL A 78 -19.88 3.39 -9.69
CA VAL A 78 -20.80 3.42 -8.55
C VAL A 78 -22.22 3.54 -9.07
N HIS A 79 -23.07 2.59 -8.70
CA HIS A 79 -24.48 2.57 -9.09
C HIS A 79 -25.32 3.41 -8.12
N LEU A 80 -25.77 4.58 -8.56
CA LEU A 80 -26.72 5.43 -7.85
C LEU A 80 -28.08 5.42 -8.55
N PRO A 81 -29.19 5.74 -7.84
CA PRO A 81 -30.55 5.63 -8.39
C PRO A 81 -30.83 6.46 -9.64
N ASN A 82 -30.08 7.56 -9.88
CA ASN A 82 -30.33 8.46 -11.01
C ASN A 82 -29.26 8.38 -12.11
N THR A 83 -27.98 8.18 -11.76
CA THR A 83 -26.87 8.10 -12.73
C THR A 83 -25.67 7.34 -12.17
N PRO A 84 -24.97 6.52 -12.97
CA PRO A 84 -23.72 5.89 -12.54
C PRO A 84 -22.57 6.88 -12.55
N ILE A 85 -21.77 6.90 -11.48
CA ILE A 85 -20.53 7.69 -11.41
C ILE A 85 -19.36 6.81 -11.80
N ARG A 86 -18.48 7.33 -12.66
CA ARG A 86 -17.24 6.66 -13.09
C ARG A 86 -16.03 7.45 -12.64
N TYR A 87 -15.08 6.77 -12.01
CA TYR A 87 -13.78 7.34 -11.63
C TYR A 87 -12.75 6.22 -11.51
N GLY A 88 -11.46 6.53 -11.69
CA GLY A 88 -10.37 5.57 -11.47
C GLY A 88 -9.62 5.91 -10.19
N VAL A 89 -9.28 4.90 -9.39
CA VAL A 89 -8.45 5.10 -8.19
C VAL A 89 -7.21 4.21 -8.29
N PRO A 90 -6.02 4.81 -8.37
CA PRO A 90 -4.78 4.06 -8.38
C PRO A 90 -4.45 3.57 -6.96
N THR A 91 -3.89 2.38 -6.88
CA THR A 91 -3.26 1.89 -5.65
C THR A 91 -1.92 2.60 -5.43
N ARG A 92 -1.52 2.77 -4.17
CA ARG A 92 -0.15 3.19 -3.84
C ARG A 92 0.78 1.99 -3.98
N PRO A 93 1.81 2.04 -4.84
CA PRO A 93 2.78 0.95 -4.94
C PRO A 93 3.53 0.81 -3.61
N LEU A 94 3.67 -0.41 -3.13
CA LEU A 94 4.63 -0.71 -2.07
C LEU A 94 6.03 -0.60 -2.66
N GLU A 95 6.90 0.16 -2.00
CA GLU A 95 8.25 0.52 -2.43
C GLU A 95 8.91 -0.62 -3.21
N ASN A 96 9.34 -0.34 -4.47
CA ASN A 96 10.02 -1.19 -5.48
C ASN A 96 9.32 -1.25 -6.86
N SER A 97 8.08 -0.75 -7.01
CA SER A 97 7.34 -0.74 -8.30
C SER A 97 7.32 0.62 -9.03
N TRP A 98 8.26 1.53 -8.70
CA TRP A 98 8.33 2.88 -9.29
C TRP A 98 8.85 2.92 -10.73
N LYS A 99 9.44 1.82 -11.23
CA LYS A 99 10.05 1.80 -12.57
C LYS A 99 9.02 1.65 -13.70
N GLU A 100 7.81 1.17 -13.43
CA GLU A 100 6.79 0.95 -14.48
C GLU A 100 5.64 1.97 -14.44
N ILE A 101 5.30 2.50 -13.27
CA ILE A 101 4.19 3.46 -13.12
C ILE A 101 4.59 4.87 -13.62
N ALA A 102 5.88 5.22 -13.56
CA ALA A 102 6.39 6.50 -14.07
C ALA A 102 6.27 6.65 -15.60
N SER A 103 6.03 5.56 -16.34
CA SER A 103 5.82 5.63 -17.79
C SER A 103 4.39 5.97 -18.20
N PHE A 104 3.41 5.91 -17.30
CA PHE A 104 1.99 6.12 -17.65
C PHE A 104 1.45 7.52 -17.33
N GLN A 105 2.15 8.34 -16.52
CA GLN A 105 1.74 9.71 -16.16
C GLN A 105 2.33 10.82 -17.06
N PHE A 106 3.19 10.49 -18.04
CA PHE A 106 3.82 11.48 -18.91
C PHE A 106 3.78 11.10 -20.40
N LYS A 107 2.59 10.84 -20.94
CA LYS A 107 2.41 10.85 -22.39
C LYS A 107 1.10 11.51 -22.80
#